data_AF-A0A4Q4W424-F1
#
_entry.id   AF-A0A4Q4W424-F1
#
_cell.length_a   1.000
_cell.length_b   1.000
_cell.length_c   1.000
_cell.angle_alpha   90.00
_cell.angle_beta   90.00
_cell.angle_gamma   90.00
#
_symmetry.space_group_name_H-M   'P 1'
#
loop_
_entity.id
_entity.type
_entity.pdbx_description
1 polymer ?
#
loop_
_entity_poly.entity_id
_entity_poly.type
_entity_poly.pdbx_seq_one_letter_code
_entity_poly.pdbx_strand_id
1 'polypeptide(L)' 'MPGTDIKTIIDGKPVQFTIKTGSGKWKCQVHSDRASYERSRAAFEANPPTPGIARTDSGLSTTSTSSSASTSSH' A
#
# COMPACT_ATOMS: atom_id res chain seq x y z
N MET A 1 -26.50 10.20 -10.82
CA MET A 1 -26.18 10.53 -9.41
C MET A 1 -24.85 11.24 -9.41
N PRO A 2 -24.66 12.32 -8.62
CA PRO A 2 -23.32 12.79 -8.33
C PRO A 2 -22.61 11.66 -7.59
N GLY A 3 -21.72 10.95 -8.26
CA GLY A 3 -20.94 9.87 -7.66
C GLY A 3 -19.89 10.50 -6.76
N THR A 4 -19.94 10.23 -5.47
CA THR A 4 -18.89 10.66 -4.56
C THR A 4 -17.60 9.92 -4.92
N ASP A 5 -16.55 10.69 -5.19
CA ASP A 5 -15.24 10.11 -5.51
C ASP A 5 -14.67 9.42 -4.26
N ILE A 6 -14.56 8.10 -4.32
CA ILE A 6 -14.05 7.27 -3.23
C ILE A 6 -12.64 7.68 -2.79
N LYS A 7 -11.83 8.24 -3.70
CA LYS A 7 -10.50 8.73 -3.38
C LYS A 7 -10.56 9.87 -2.36
N THR A 8 -11.42 10.86 -2.62
CA THR A 8 -11.61 12.00 -1.72
C THR A 8 -12.11 11.58 -0.33
N ILE A 9 -12.94 10.54 -0.26
CA ILE A 9 -13.45 10.01 1.01
C ILE A 9 -12.33 9.35 1.82
N ILE A 10 -11.54 8.48 1.19
CA ILE A 10 -10.45 7.75 1.86
C ILE A 10 -9.34 8.71 2.30
N ASP A 11 -9.02 9.72 1.49
CA ASP A 11 -8.00 10.72 1.81
C ASP A 11 -8.45 11.68 2.93
N GLY A 12 -9.73 12.07 2.94
CA GLY A 12 -10.30 12.94 3.98
C GLY A 12 -10.59 12.22 5.30
N LYS A 13 -10.91 10.92 5.26
CA LYS A 13 -11.15 10.10 6.44
C LYS A 13 -10.53 8.70 6.25
N PRO A 14 -9.32 8.48 6.77
CA PRO A 14 -8.64 7.19 6.64
C PRO A 14 -9.48 6.04 7.19
N VAL A 15 -9.77 5.07 6.33
CA VAL A 15 -10.47 3.85 6.72
C VAL A 15 -9.47 2.90 7.37
N GLN A 16 -9.66 2.63 8.66
CA GLN A 16 -8.81 1.74 9.43
C GLN A 16 -9.63 0.58 10.00
N PHE A 17 -9.02 -0.60 10.05
CA PHE A 17 -9.62 -1.78 10.65
C PHE A 17 -8.56 -2.62 11.34
N THR A 18 -8.99 -3.55 12.19
CA THR A 18 -8.09 -4.47 12.88
C THR A 18 -8.38 -5.89 12.46
N ILE A 19 -7.37 -6.57 11.94
CA ILE A 19 -7.42 -8.02 11.75
C ILE A 19 -6.95 -8.65 13.05
N LYS A 20 -7.73 -9.61 13.58
CA LYS A 20 -7.37 -10.42 14.74
C LYS A 20 -7.36 -11.88 14.32
N THR A 21 -6.24 -12.57 14.48
CA THR A 21 -6.14 -14.02 14.25
C THR A 21 -5.28 -14.66 15.34
N GLY A 22 -5.75 -15.75 15.95
CA GLY A 22 -5.03 -16.39 17.07
C GLY A 22 -4.59 -15.39 18.14
N SER A 23 -3.28 -15.31 18.39
CA SER A 23 -2.65 -14.34 19.31
C SER A 23 -2.28 -13.00 18.67
N GLY A 24 -2.42 -12.86 17.35
CA GLY A 24 -2.01 -11.68 16.60
C GLY A 24 -3.11 -10.64 16.42
N LYS A 25 -2.72 -9.36 16.42
CA LYS A 25 -3.57 -8.21 16.11
C LYS A 25 -2.81 -7.28 15.18
N TRP A 26 -3.39 -6.97 14.02
CA TRP A 26 -2.80 -6.06 13.04
C TRP A 26 -3.74 -4.89 12.79
N LYS A 27 -3.21 -3.67 12.93
CA LYS A 27 -3.90 -2.47 12.47
C LYS A 27 -3.65 -2.30 10.97
N CYS A 28 -4.72 -2.23 10.19
CA CYS A 28 -4.70 -2.09 8.75
C CYS A 28 -5.34 -0.75 8.37
N GLN A 29 -4.78 -0.09 7.36
CA GLN A 29 -5.30 1.15 6.79
C GLN A 29 -5.49 0.96 5.29
N VAL A 30 -6.63 1.40 4.77
CA VAL A 30 -6.90 1.45 3.33
C VAL A 30 -6.28 2.73 2.76
N HIS A 31 -5.57 2.59 1.65
CA HIS A 31 -5.01 3.71 0.91
C HIS A 31 -5.74 3.86 -0.42
N SER A 32 -5.93 5.10 -0.85
CA SER A 32 -6.63 5.44 -2.09
C SER A 32 -5.88 5.00 -3.34
N ASP A 33 -4.54 5.03 -3.30
CA ASP A 33 -3.68 4.62 -4.40
C ASP A 33 -2.31 4.11 -3.91
N ARG A 34 -1.52 3.57 -4.85
CA ARG A 34 -0.19 3.00 -4.57
C ARG A 34 0.79 4.04 -4.05
N ALA A 35 0.82 5.25 -4.61
CA ALA A 35 1.75 6.29 -4.18
C ALA A 35 1.48 6.73 -2.73
N SER A 36 0.20 6.78 -2.34
CA SER A 36 -0.23 7.07 -0.97
C SER A 36 0.17 5.97 0.02
N TYR A 37 0.12 4.70 -0.40
CA TYR A 37 0.68 3.58 0.36
C TYR A 37 2.20 3.69 0.53
N GLU A 38 2.94 3.93 -0.56
CA GLU A 38 4.41 4.01 -0.54
C GLU A 38 4.93 5.14 0.37
N ARG A 39 4.30 6.32 0.32
CA ARG A 39 4.61 7.44 1.23
C ARG A 39 4.40 7.06 2.69
N SER A 40 3.30 6.37 2.99
CA SER A 40 3.00 5.91 4.35
C SER A 40 4.00 4.85 4.80
N ARG A 41 4.37 3.93 3.90
CA ARG A 41 5.37 2.88 4.16
C ARG A 41 6.73 3.48 4.50
N ALA A 42 7.23 4.40 3.69
CA ALA A 42 8.50 5.07 3.94
C ALA A 42 8.52 5.82 5.28
N ALA A 43 7.40 6.44 5.68
CA ALA A 43 7.27 7.09 6.97
C ALA A 43 7.31 6.09 8.15
N PHE A 44 6.73 4.89 7.99
CA PHE A 44 6.83 3.83 8.99
C PHE A 44 8.24 3.24 9.10
N GLU A 45 8.98 3.14 7.99
CA GLU A 45 10.36 2.65 8.00
C GLU A 45 11.33 3.65 8.64
N ALA A 46 11.10 4.95 8.44
CA ALA A 46 11.90 6.01 9.05
C ALA A 46 11.73 6.08 10.58
N ASN A 47 10.61 5.57 11.13
CA ASN A 47 10.35 5.55 12.57
C ASN A 47 9.62 4.26 12.99
N PRO A 48 10.35 3.13 13.13
CA PRO A 48 9.75 1.84 13.40
C PRO A 48 9.12 1.80 14.81
N PRO A 49 7.83 1.46 14.95
CA PRO A 49 7.21 1.30 16.26
C PRO A 49 7.70 0.01 16.93
N THR A 50 8.62 0.17 17.89
CA THR A 50 9.07 -0.83 18.88
C THR A 50 9.77 -2.08 18.30
N PRO A 51 10.97 -2.48 18.79
CA PRO A 51 11.68 -3.63 18.26
C PRO A 51 10.95 -4.92 18.68
N GLY A 52 10.45 -5.71 17.73
CA GLY A 52 9.94 -7.05 18.05
C GLY A 52 9.09 -7.72 16.98
N ILE A 53 8.51 -6.97 16.05
CA ILE A 53 7.72 -7.55 14.94
C ILE A 53 8.25 -6.98 13.63
N ALA A 54 9.27 -7.64 13.06
CA ALA A 54 9.65 -7.40 11.68
C ALA A 54 8.44 -7.69 10.78
N ARG A 55 8.01 -6.70 10.01
CA ARG A 55 6.98 -6.91 8.99
C ARG A 55 7.52 -7.93 7.99
N THR A 56 6.74 -9.00 7.78
CA THR A 56 6.96 -9.97 6.71
C THR A 56 6.12 -9.51 5.51
N ASP A 57 6.45 -8.36 4.92
CA ASP A 57 6.03 -8.12 3.56
C ASP A 57 6.81 -9.11 2.68
N SER A 58 6.17 -10.25 2.37
CA SER A 58 6.62 -11.09 1.27
C SER A 58 6.69 -10.18 0.05
N GLY A 59 7.92 -9.85 -0.36
CA GLY A 59 8.20 -8.87 -1.40
C GLY A 59 7.28 -9.10 -2.58
N LEU A 60 6.34 -8.16 -2.78
CA LEU A 60 5.51 -8.12 -3.97
C LEU A 60 6.48 -8.02 -5.14
N SER A 61 6.68 -9.12 -5.87
CA SER A 61 7.55 -9.18 -7.04
C SER A 61 7.04 -8.15 -8.05
N THR A 62 7.65 -6.98 -8.07
CA THR A 62 7.54 -6.05 -9.19
C THR A 62 8.42 -6.62 -10.29
N THR A 63 7.92 -7.64 -11.00
CA THR A 63 8.46 -7.96 -12.32
C THR A 63 8.07 -6.78 -13.20
N SER A 64 8.96 -5.79 -13.27
CA SER A 64 8.94 -4.79 -14.32
C SER A 64 9.17 -5.54 -15.63
N THR A 65 8.11 -5.92 -16.33
CA THR A 65 8.22 -6.24 -17.75
C THR A 65 8.50 -4.93 -18.46
N SER A 66 9.79 -4.60 -18.61
CA SER A 66 10.24 -3.67 -19.63
C SER A 66 9.89 -4.29 -20.99
N SER A 67 8.76 -3.92 -21.57
CA SER A 67 8.48 -4.20 -22.96
C SER A 67 9.42 -3.35 -23.80
N SER A 68 10.52 -3.94 -24.26
CA SER A 68 11.36 -3.38 -25.33
C SER A 68 10.48 -3.26 -26.57
N ALA A 69 10.02 -2.06 -26.89
CA ALA A 69 9.33 -1.79 -28.15
C ALA A 69 10.37 -1.85 -29.28
N SER A 70 10.48 -3.02 -29.92
CA SER A 70 11.27 -3.18 -31.14
C SER A 70 10.51 -2.52 -32.30
N THR A 71 10.95 -1.35 -32.72
CA THR A 71 10.50 -0.73 -33.98
C THR A 71 11.12 -1.51 -35.14
N SER A 72 10.34 -2.38 -35.80
CA SER A 72 10.70 -2.90 -37.12
C SER A 72 10.16 -1.92 -38.18
N SER A 73 11.05 -1.17 -38.80
CA SER A 73 10.75 -0.47 -40.04
C SER A 73 10.72 -1.48 -41.19
N HIS A 74 9.63 -1.51 -41.94
CA HIS A 74 9.53 -2.13 -43.26
C HIS A 74 9.28 -1.04 -44.29
#